data_AF-A0A8R7UBM9-F1
#
_entry.id   AF-A0A8R7UBM9-F1
#
_cell.length_a   1.000
_cell.length_b   1.000
_cell.length_c   1.000
_cell.angle_alpha   90.00
_cell.angle_beta   90.00
_cell.angle_gamma   90.00
#
_symmetry.space_group_name_H-M   'P 1'
#
loop_
_entity.id
_entity.type
_entity.pdbx_description
1 polymer ?
#
loop_
_entity_poly.entity_id
_entity_poly.type
_entity_poly.pdbx_seq_one_letter_code
_entity_poly.pdbx_strand_id
1 'polypeptide(L)'
;MPLADDVILMAMEDDSLGFAHMGGLILNLWSRHMGSDGVASWTQRTVININNILHIRNPKKRLRLIGSVEGTDIIFVTTDLGIYKINLKSLQWKKVWEREKFQVFIPYTSFYNSQG
;
A
#
# COMPACT_ATOMS: atom_id res chain seq x y z
N MET A 1 12.50 2.71 19.12
CA MET A 1 12.00 1.63 18.25
C MET A 1 12.47 1.95 16.84
N PRO A 2 13.20 1.06 16.16
CA PRO A 2 13.57 1.28 14.77
C PRO A 2 12.28 1.40 13.94
N LEU A 3 12.34 2.11 12.82
CA LEU A 3 11.30 2.02 11.80
C LEU A 3 11.25 0.54 11.40
N ALA A 4 10.15 -0.15 11.72
CA ALA A 4 9.95 -1.48 11.19
C ALA A 4 9.75 -1.31 9.69
N ASP A 5 10.56 -1.99 8.89
CA ASP A 5 10.32 -2.12 7.47
C ASP A 5 9.00 -2.89 7.31
N ASP A 6 7.99 -2.23 6.78
CA ASP A 6 6.70 -2.85 6.53
C ASP A 6 6.63 -3.32 5.08
N VAL A 7 6.08 -4.52 4.89
CA VAL A 7 5.81 -5.07 3.57
C VAL A 7 4.37 -5.55 3.49
N ILE A 8 3.72 -5.26 2.38
CA ILE A 8 2.40 -5.83 2.05
C ILE A 8 2.44 -6.43 0.66
N LEU A 9 1.75 -7.55 0.50
CA LEU A 9 1.50 -8.17 -0.79
C LEU A 9 0.34 -7.45 -1.48
N MET A 10 0.38 -7.36 -2.81
CA MET A 10 -0.63 -6.69 -3.61
C MET A 10 -1.01 -7.57 -4.81
N ALA A 11 -2.30 -7.72 -5.06
CA ALA A 11 -2.80 -8.13 -6.37
C ALA A 11 -3.05 -6.86 -7.18
N MET A 12 -2.26 -6.66 -8.24
CA MET A 12 -2.18 -5.41 -9.00
C MET A 12 -3.29 -5.33 -10.07
N GLU A 13 -3.49 -4.15 -10.67
CA GLU A 13 -4.48 -3.94 -11.75
C GLU A 13 -4.20 -4.77 -13.02
N ASP A 14 -2.95 -5.18 -13.22
CA ASP A 14 -2.49 -5.95 -14.39
C ASP A 14 -2.43 -7.45 -14.13
N ASP A 15 -3.19 -7.93 -13.15
CA ASP A 15 -3.23 -9.32 -12.66
C ASP A 15 -1.88 -9.86 -12.16
N SER A 16 -0.87 -8.99 -12.01
CA SER A 16 0.43 -9.38 -11.48
C SER A 16 0.45 -9.40 -9.96
N LEU A 17 1.34 -10.23 -9.41
CA LEU A 17 1.65 -10.22 -7.99
C LEU A 17 2.68 -9.12 -7.69
N GLY A 18 2.31 -8.16 -6.87
CA GLY A 18 3.18 -7.09 -6.41
C GLY A 18 3.46 -7.14 -4.91
N PHE A 19 4.43 -6.36 -4.46
CA PHE A 19 4.53 -5.99 -3.06
C PHE A 19 4.99 -4.54 -2.92
N ALA A 20 4.57 -3.92 -1.83
CA ALA A 20 5.03 -2.60 -1.44
C ALA A 20 5.85 -2.72 -0.17
N HIS A 21 7.04 -2.11 -0.18
CA HIS A 21 7.98 -2.10 0.95
C HIS A 21 8.20 -0.65 1.41
N MET A 22 7.95 -0.39 2.70
CA MET A 22 8.11 0.92 3.32
C MET A 22 9.40 0.97 4.13
N GLY A 23 10.40 1.67 3.60
CA GLY A 23 11.63 2.04 4.31
C GLY A 23 11.57 3.49 4.78
N GLY A 24 11.19 3.72 6.03
CA GLY A 24 10.98 5.07 6.55
C GLY A 24 9.85 5.82 5.83
N LEU A 25 10.18 6.81 5.02
CA LEU A 25 9.22 7.58 4.20
C LEU A 25 9.17 7.13 2.74
N ILE A 26 10.02 6.17 2.37
CA ILE A 26 10.20 5.73 0.99
C ILE A 26 9.44 4.43 0.78
N LEU A 27 8.44 4.49 -0.10
CA LEU A 27 7.67 3.34 -0.56
C LEU A 27 8.27 2.81 -1.86
N ASN A 28 8.70 1.56 -1.84
CA ASN A 28 9.23 0.85 -3.01
C ASN A 28 8.17 -0.13 -3.49
N LEU A 29 7.72 0.02 -4.73
CA LEU A 29 6.76 -0.86 -5.37
C LEU A 29 7.48 -1.84 -6.28
N TRP A 30 7.19 -3.13 -6.09
CA TRP A 30 7.78 -4.22 -6.85
C TRP A 30 6.67 -5.06 -7.49
N SER A 31 6.98 -5.65 -8.64
CA SER A 31 6.12 -6.62 -9.30
C SER A 31 6.87 -7.87 -9.70
N ARG A 32 6.20 -9.00 -9.56
CA ARG A 32 6.65 -10.28 -10.07
C ARG A 32 6.23 -10.43 -11.52
N HIS A 33 7.17 -10.80 -12.37
CA HIS A 33 6.91 -11.14 -13.77
C HIS A 33 7.60 -12.46 -14.10
N MET A 34 7.10 -13.12 -15.15
CA MET A 34 7.60 -14.40 -15.62
C MET A 34 8.62 -14.13 -16.73
N GLY A 35 9.85 -14.58 -16.55
CA GLY A 35 10.91 -14.46 -17.56
C GLY A 35 10.66 -15.37 -18.76
N SER A 36 11.31 -15.10 -19.89
CA SER A 36 11.24 -15.97 -21.07
C SER A 36 11.77 -17.39 -20.82
N ASP A 37 12.57 -17.55 -19.77
CA ASP A 37 13.17 -18.80 -19.31
C ASP A 37 12.26 -19.62 -18.38
N GLY A 38 11.03 -19.16 -18.11
CA GLY A 38 10.14 -19.83 -17.16
C GLY A 38 10.34 -19.40 -15.70
N VAL A 39 11.34 -18.57 -15.42
CA VAL A 39 11.72 -18.19 -14.05
C VAL A 39 11.05 -16.87 -13.66
N ALA A 40 10.36 -16.86 -12.54
CA ALA A 40 9.75 -15.63 -12.05
C ALA A 40 10.78 -14.76 -11.33
N SER A 41 10.79 -13.46 -11.64
CA SER A 41 11.68 -12.49 -10.99
C SER A 41 10.92 -11.24 -10.54
N TRP A 42 11.52 -10.50 -9.59
CA TRP A 42 10.96 -9.26 -9.05
C TRP A 42 11.67 -8.06 -9.66
N THR A 43 10.90 -7.09 -10.13
CA THR A 43 11.41 -5.81 -10.65
C THR A 43 10.81 -4.66 -9.86
N GLN A 44 11.65 -3.70 -9.49
CA GLN A 44 11.22 -2.46 -8.85
C GLN A 44 10.54 -1.58 -9.91
N ARG A 45 9.25 -1.33 -9.72
CA ARG A 45 8.45 -0.49 -10.64
C ARG A 45 8.65 0.98 -10.35
N THR A 46 8.47 1.37 -9.08
CA THR A 46 8.36 2.77 -8.69
C THR A 46 8.89 2.98 -7.28
N VAL A 47 9.43 4.17 -7.04
CA VAL A 47 9.83 4.67 -5.71
C VAL A 47 9.03 5.94 -5.42
N ILE A 48 8.32 5.96 -4.30
CA ILE A 48 7.44 7.07 -3.91
C ILE A 48 7.87 7.58 -2.54
N ASN A 49 8.11 8.89 -2.42
CA ASN A 49 8.25 9.52 -1.11
C ASN A 49 6.85 9.88 -0.58
N ILE A 50 6.37 9.12 0.40
CA ILE A 50 5.04 9.32 0.99
C ILE A 50 4.88 10.71 1.62
N ASN A 51 5.98 11.34 2.04
CA ASN A 51 5.93 12.68 2.61
C ASN A 51 5.48 13.75 1.61
N ASN A 52 5.72 13.53 0.32
CA ASN A 52 5.27 14.43 -0.75
C ASN A 52 3.74 14.39 -0.94
N ILE A 53 3.08 13.38 -0.37
CA ILE A 53 1.63 13.14 -0.49
C ILE A 53 0.95 13.56 0.81
N LEU A 54 1.41 13.03 1.95
CA LEU A 54 0.73 13.15 3.23
C LEU A 54 1.30 14.22 4.18
N HIS A 55 2.42 14.88 3.83
CA HIS A 55 3.08 15.90 4.65
C HIS A 55 3.25 15.47 6.13
N ILE A 56 3.88 14.32 6.34
CA ILE A 56 4.01 13.67 7.65
C ILE A 56 5.07 14.38 8.49
N ARG A 57 4.67 14.88 9.66
CA ARG A 57 5.59 15.58 10.58
C ARG A 57 6.45 14.64 11.40
N ASN A 58 5.95 13.45 11.76
CA ASN A 58 6.67 12.50 12.62
C ASN A 58 6.53 11.03 12.17
N PRO A 59 7.26 10.62 11.12
CA PRO A 59 7.15 9.27 10.56
C PRO A 59 7.55 8.17 11.54
N LYS A 60 8.46 8.46 12.47
CA LYS A 60 9.05 7.47 13.39
C LYS A 60 8.06 6.88 14.39
N LYS A 61 6.90 7.52 14.60
CA LYS A 61 5.96 7.07 15.64
C LYS A 61 4.99 6.01 15.15
N ARG A 62 4.47 6.11 13.91
CA ARG A 62 3.31 5.31 13.49
C ARG A 62 3.16 5.06 11.99
N LEU A 63 4.08 5.50 11.14
CA LEU A 63 3.95 5.25 9.71
C LEU A 63 4.06 3.76 9.42
N ARG A 64 2.95 3.14 8.99
CA ARG A 64 2.89 1.70 8.69
C ARG A 64 2.02 1.37 7.50
N LEU A 65 2.40 0.34 6.74
CA LEU A 65 1.53 -0.26 5.72
C LEU A 65 0.58 -1.22 6.42
N ILE A 66 -0.72 -1.10 6.16
CA ILE A 66 -1.74 -1.92 6.84
C ILE A 66 -2.59 -2.77 5.89
N GLY A 67 -2.45 -2.59 4.58
CA GLY A 67 -3.11 -3.45 3.59
C GLY A 67 -3.25 -2.81 2.21
N SER A 68 -3.81 -3.58 1.28
CA SER A 68 -4.12 -3.16 -0.09
C SER A 68 -5.54 -3.58 -0.47
N VAL A 69 -6.04 -3.03 -1.59
CA VAL A 69 -7.27 -3.49 -2.21
C VAL A 69 -6.92 -4.38 -3.40
N GLU A 70 -7.42 -5.61 -3.39
CA GLU A 70 -7.22 -6.60 -4.46
C GLU A 70 -7.63 -6.06 -5.83
N GLY A 71 -6.81 -6.33 -6.84
CA GLY A 71 -7.04 -5.91 -8.23
C GLY A 71 -6.90 -4.41 -8.47
N THR A 72 -6.23 -3.68 -7.56
CA THR A 72 -6.05 -2.22 -7.67
C THR A 72 -4.68 -1.77 -7.19
N ASP A 73 -4.26 -0.57 -7.59
CA ASP A 73 -3.05 0.09 -7.07
C ASP A 73 -3.30 0.86 -5.76
N ILE A 74 -4.26 0.43 -4.94
CA ILE A 74 -4.64 1.11 -3.70
C ILE A 74 -4.02 0.43 -2.48
N ILE A 75 -3.39 1.24 -1.64
CA ILE A 75 -2.88 0.84 -0.33
C ILE A 75 -3.51 1.64 0.81
N PHE A 76 -3.40 1.09 2.01
CA PHE A 76 -3.72 1.77 3.25
C PHE A 76 -2.46 1.97 4.08
N VAL A 77 -2.32 3.20 4.56
CA VAL A 77 -1.20 3.65 5.38
C VAL A 77 -1.76 4.24 6.66
N THR A 78 -1.24 3.84 7.81
CA THR A 78 -1.55 4.52 9.08
C THR A 78 -0.43 5.48 9.45
N THR A 79 -0.81 6.60 10.05
CA THR A 79 0.08 7.58 10.67
C THR A 79 -0.43 7.90 12.08
N ASP A 80 0.21 8.84 12.76
CA ASP A 80 -0.30 9.43 14.00
C ASP A 80 -1.61 10.22 13.81
N LEU A 81 -1.93 10.64 12.58
CA LEU A 81 -3.14 11.41 12.32
C LEU A 81 -4.33 10.55 11.89
N GLY A 82 -4.14 9.26 11.56
CA GLY A 82 -5.23 8.37 11.15
C GLY A 82 -4.83 7.33 10.10
N ILE A 83 -5.82 6.83 9.36
CA ILE A 83 -5.62 5.92 8.22
C ILE A 83 -5.91 6.66 6.93
N TYR A 84 -5.03 6.47 5.96
CA TYR A 84 -5.08 7.06 4.64
C TYR A 84 -5.17 5.96 3.60
N LYS A 85 -6.15 6.07 2.71
CA LYS A 85 -6.21 5.36 1.44
C LYS A 85 -5.36 6.14 0.44
N ILE A 86 -4.45 5.48 -0.28
CA ILE A 86 -3.60 6.09 -1.31
C ILE A 86 -3.71 5.26 -2.58
N ASN A 87 -3.98 5.90 -3.72
CA ASN A 87 -3.86 5.29 -5.04
C ASN A 87 -2.44 5.56 -5.56
N LEU A 88 -1.63 4.51 -5.76
CA LEU A 88 -0.20 4.63 -6.08
C LEU A 88 0.07 5.12 -7.50
N LYS A 89 -0.91 4.99 -8.41
CA LYS A 89 -0.81 5.43 -9.80
C LYS A 89 -1.11 6.91 -9.98
N SER A 90 -2.19 7.38 -9.35
CA SER A 90 -2.60 8.80 -9.40
C SER A 90 -2.02 9.66 -8.27
N LEU A 91 -1.42 9.02 -7.26
CA LEU A 91 -0.92 9.64 -6.02
C LEU A 91 -1.99 10.40 -5.23
N GLN A 92 -3.27 10.19 -5.55
CA GLN A 92 -4.40 10.74 -4.83
C GLN A 92 -4.58 9.97 -3.52
N TRP A 93 -4.89 10.71 -2.46
CA TRP A 93 -5.09 10.15 -1.14
C TRP A 93 -6.39 10.67 -0.51
N LYS A 94 -6.93 9.85 0.40
CA LYS A 94 -8.09 10.20 1.22
C LYS A 94 -7.90 9.67 2.63
N LYS A 95 -8.15 10.51 3.62
CA LYS A 95 -8.24 10.06 5.00
C LYS A 95 -9.54 9.28 5.19
N VAL A 96 -9.44 8.03 5.64
CA VAL A 96 -10.59 7.12 5.82
C VAL A 96 -10.92 6.86 7.29
N TRP A 97 -10.01 7.22 8.19
CA TRP A 97 -10.20 7.08 9.63
C TRP A 97 -9.45 8.17 10.38
N GLU A 98 -10.10 8.81 11.34
CA GLU A 98 -9.54 9.92 12.10
C GLU A 98 -8.92 9.52 13.43
N ARG A 99 -9.31 8.37 13.99
CA ARG A 99 -8.86 7.99 15.33
C ARG A 99 -7.52 7.28 15.27
N GLU A 100 -6.67 7.64 16.21
CA GLU A 100 -5.32 7.10 16.36
C GLU A 100 -5.25 5.61 16.71
N LYS A 101 -6.33 5.02 17.24
CA LYS A 101 -6.32 3.67 17.79
C LYS A 101 -7.35 2.78 17.10
N PHE A 102 -6.86 1.69 16.53
CA PHE A 102 -7.62 0.54 16.08
C PHE A 102 -6.76 -0.71 16.34
N GLN A 103 -7.37 -1.85 16.67
CA GLN A 103 -6.62 -3.09 16.90
C GLN A 103 -6.37 -3.84 15.59
N VAL A 104 -7.36 -3.90 14.70
CA VAL A 104 -7.29 -4.58 13.42
C VAL A 104 -8.03 -3.75 12.38
N PHE A 105 -7.45 -3.62 11.19
CA PHE A 105 -8.09 -3.01 10.02
C PHE A 105 -8.05 -4.04 8.89
N ILE A 106 -9.23 -4.49 8.43
CA ILE A 106 -9.36 -5.45 7.33
C ILE A 106 -10.16 -4.75 6.23
N PRO A 107 -9.51 -4.25 5.17
CA PRO A 107 -10.23 -3.74 4.02
C PRO A 107 -10.94 -4.92 3.32
N TYR A 108 -12.26 -4.80 3.14
CA TYR A 108 -13.09 -5.79 2.45
C TYR A 108 -13.78 -5.14 1.25
N THR A 109 -13.75 -5.84 0.12
CA THR A 109 -14.44 -5.44 -1.11
C THR A 109 -15.43 -6.54 -1.47
N SER A 110 -16.73 -6.23 -1.49
CA SER A 110 -17.76 -7.13 -2.01
C SER A 110 -18.15 -6.73 -3.42
N PHE A 111 -18.38 -7.72 -4.28
CA PHE A 111 -19.02 -7.51 -5.57
C PHE A 111 -20.54 -7.69 -5.41
N TYR A 112 -21.32 -6.72 -5.88
CA TYR A 112 -22.76 -6.90 -6.03
C TYR A 112 -23.00 -7.67 -7.33
N ASN A 113 -23.41 -8.92 -7.23
CA ASN A 113 -24.02 -9.63 -8.35
C ASN A 113 -25.49 -9.22 -8.39
N SER A 114 -25.86 -8.26 -9.25
CA SER A 114 -27.26 -8.10 -9.60
C SER A 114 -27.68 -9.34 -10.39
N GLN A 115 -28.42 -10.26 -9.74
CA GLN A 115 -29.12 -11.30 -10.49
C GLN A 115 -30.22 -10.61 -11.30
N GLY A 116 -30.16 -10.79 -12.62
CA GLY A 116 -31.30 -10.53 -13.49
C GLY A 116 -32.38 -11.57 -13.32
#